data_AF-A0AAN8K7P7-F1
#
_entry.id   AF-A0AAN8K7P7-F1
#
_cell.length_a   1.000
_cell.length_b   1.000
_cell.length_c   1.000
_cell.angle_alpha   90.00
_cell.angle_beta   90.00
_cell.angle_gamma   90.00
#
_symmetry.space_group_name_H-M   'P 1'
#
loop_
_entity.id
_entity.type
_entity.pdbx_description
1 polymer ?
#
loop_
_entity_poly.entity_id
_entity_poly.type
_entity_poly.pdbx_seq_one_letter_code
_entity_poly.pdbx_strand_id
1 'polypeptide(L)'
;MGISEFYAGQTLLITGCTGFMGKVLLEKLLRSCPEIERIYVLIRSKRGQSATERLESLLKSKLFDKVRNETINIQSKIVPVCGDIVEEKLGLSDEDIQILSQQVSVVFHSAATVKFDEELRLSLQMNVIGVKSLIELCHKFKKLKALIHVSTAYANCDKNVIEEKVYDPPLNPNRLIDAAEWMDNDAMNSLTVKLLGNRPNTYTYTKAMAEYLILQECGDLPVAIVRPSIVGSSWKEPFPGWVDNYNGPTGLLVAIGKGVLRCMMGNFNGTADILPVDIATNLMITVGWHTAVNKPEKLMVYNNTTGQLNKFTWGQMERFSYEYFMKNPIDEIARVPNPRFTKYLLWKDLNVIFDHLLPAYVMDFYLWIVGRKPIFVKIQDKLWKAVKSLEFFTSHEWKFANDNINMLAEHMTAKDREIFDFDVRKIRWGQYMENYCLGTKQFVLKENPQHLPKARRALQKLQRMHFLMNAVVFMVVWRLLINRVSVAKSLWNLLIGWALFIFQKIPKLARST
;
A
#
# COMPACT_ATOMS: atom_id res chain seq x y z
N MET A 1 2.67 31.64 13.72
CA MET A 1 1.39 30.92 13.81
C MET A 1 1.67 29.43 13.67
N GLY A 2 1.33 28.63 14.68
CA GLY A 2 1.53 27.17 14.65
C GLY A 2 0.54 26.45 13.73
N ILE A 3 0.74 25.15 13.50
CA ILE A 3 -0.10 24.37 12.57
C ILE A 3 -1.54 24.26 13.10
N SER A 4 -1.72 23.83 14.35
CA SER A 4 -3.06 23.72 14.95
C SER A 4 -3.75 25.08 15.08
N GLU A 5 -2.99 26.15 15.29
CA GLU A 5 -3.50 27.52 15.40
C GLU A 5 -4.03 28.01 14.05
N PHE A 6 -3.34 27.72 12.96
CA PHE A 6 -3.81 28.03 11.61
C PHE A 6 -5.15 27.34 11.28
N TYR A 7 -5.29 26.06 11.66
CA TYR A 7 -6.49 25.29 11.40
C TYR A 7 -7.68 25.69 12.29
N ALA A 8 -7.44 26.44 13.37
CA ALA A 8 -8.51 26.99 14.19
C ALA A 8 -9.43 27.92 13.36
N GLY A 9 -10.74 27.70 13.46
CA GLY A 9 -11.74 28.45 12.70
C GLY A 9 -11.69 28.23 11.18
N GLN A 10 -10.94 27.25 10.67
CA GLN A 10 -10.97 26.92 9.25
C GLN A 10 -12.13 25.97 8.94
N THR A 11 -12.62 26.07 7.70
CA THR A 11 -13.58 25.12 7.15
C THR A 11 -12.90 24.32 6.03
N LEU A 12 -12.91 23.01 6.16
CA LEU A 12 -12.16 22.10 5.29
C LEU A 12 -13.09 21.36 4.33
N LEU A 13 -12.61 21.02 3.13
CA LEU A 13 -13.22 20.03 2.25
C LEU A 13 -12.24 18.87 2.03
N ILE A 14 -12.66 17.64 2.33
CA ILE A 14 -11.87 16.44 2.09
C ILE A 14 -12.59 15.56 1.06
N THR A 15 -11.94 15.35 -0.08
CA THR A 15 -12.37 14.32 -1.04
C THR A 15 -11.61 13.01 -0.77
N GLY A 16 -12.25 11.87 -1.05
CA GLY A 16 -11.62 10.57 -0.80
C GLY A 16 -11.54 10.20 0.69
N CYS A 17 -12.32 10.87 1.55
CA CYS A 17 -12.33 10.67 3.00
C CYS A 17 -12.59 9.21 3.42
N THR A 18 -13.37 8.45 2.63
CA THR A 18 -13.65 7.03 2.92
C THR A 18 -12.52 6.08 2.51
N GLY A 19 -11.46 6.57 1.85
CA GLY A 19 -10.28 5.80 1.47
C GLY A 19 -9.21 5.79 2.55
N PHE A 20 -8.26 4.85 2.49
CA PHE A 20 -7.28 4.58 3.54
C PHE A 20 -6.60 5.83 4.12
N MET A 21 -5.95 6.64 3.27
CA MET A 21 -5.31 7.90 3.71
C MET A 21 -6.32 8.94 4.20
N GLY A 22 -7.47 9.07 3.53
CA GLY A 22 -8.50 10.05 3.86
C GLY A 22 -9.09 9.87 5.26
N LYS A 23 -9.23 8.61 5.72
CA LYS A 23 -9.72 8.32 7.07
C LYS A 23 -8.71 8.75 8.14
N VAL A 24 -7.42 8.47 7.91
CA VAL A 24 -6.33 8.86 8.83
C VAL A 24 -6.18 10.37 8.86
N LEU A 25 -6.30 11.04 7.71
CA LEU A 25 -6.34 12.49 7.62
C LEU A 25 -7.47 13.10 8.46
N LEU A 26 -8.69 12.59 8.30
CA LEU A 26 -9.83 13.05 9.09
C LEU A 26 -9.62 12.82 10.59
N GLU A 27 -9.18 11.62 11.00
CA GLU A 27 -8.87 11.30 12.40
C GLU A 27 -7.82 12.27 12.97
N LYS A 28 -6.71 12.47 12.25
CA LYS A 28 -5.60 13.30 12.71
C LYS A 28 -6.01 14.76 12.87
N LEU A 29 -6.77 15.30 11.93
CA LEU A 29 -7.30 16.66 11.99
C LEU A 29 -8.23 16.85 13.19
N LEU A 30 -9.18 15.93 13.39
CA LEU A 30 -10.11 16.01 14.53
C LEU A 30 -9.40 15.91 15.89
N ARG A 31 -8.36 15.09 15.97
CA ARG A 31 -7.59 14.89 17.21
C ARG A 31 -6.61 16.02 17.50
N SER A 32 -5.93 16.52 16.48
CA SER A 32 -4.77 17.43 16.64
C SER A 32 -5.09 18.89 16.34
N CYS A 33 -6.23 19.16 15.71
CA CYS A 33 -6.73 20.50 15.41
C CYS A 33 -8.19 20.64 15.90
N PRO A 34 -8.44 20.56 17.22
CA PRO A 34 -9.80 20.52 17.75
C PRO A 34 -10.60 21.78 17.43
N GLU A 35 -9.96 22.94 17.26
CA GLU A 35 -10.64 24.21 16.99
C GLU A 35 -11.04 24.41 15.51
N ILE A 36 -10.94 23.38 14.66
CA ILE A 36 -11.52 23.41 13.31
C ILE A 36 -13.03 23.65 13.41
N GLU A 37 -13.54 24.60 12.62
CA GLU A 37 -14.96 24.97 12.62
C GLU A 37 -15.82 23.87 12.00
N ARG A 38 -15.45 23.42 10.80
CA ARG A 38 -16.22 22.42 10.04
C ARG A 38 -15.36 21.66 9.05
N ILE A 39 -15.67 20.39 8.84
CA ILE A 39 -15.04 19.53 7.83
C ILE A 39 -16.15 18.94 6.94
N TYR A 40 -16.23 19.44 5.72
CA TYR A 40 -17.04 18.84 4.66
C TYR A 40 -16.31 17.63 4.10
N VAL A 41 -17.00 16.50 3.97
CA VAL A 41 -16.45 15.27 3.40
C VAL A 41 -17.26 14.85 2.19
N LEU A 42 -16.64 14.86 1.01
CA LEU A 42 -17.29 14.43 -0.23
C LEU A 42 -17.39 12.90 -0.24
N ILE A 43 -18.62 12.38 -0.20
CA ILE A 43 -18.90 10.95 -0.12
C ILE A 43 -19.94 10.58 -1.18
N ARG A 44 -19.53 9.74 -2.13
CA ARG A 44 -20.46 9.14 -3.09
C ARG A 44 -21.46 8.19 -2.43
N SER A 45 -22.69 8.16 -2.91
CA SER A 45 -23.61 7.08 -2.58
C SER A 45 -23.12 5.76 -3.18
N LYS A 46 -23.20 4.64 -2.46
CA LYS A 46 -22.70 3.34 -2.95
C LYS A 46 -23.42 2.18 -2.29
N ARG A 47 -23.81 1.17 -3.09
CA ARG A 47 -24.47 -0.06 -2.62
C ARG A 47 -25.74 0.21 -1.78
N GLY A 48 -26.54 1.19 -2.20
CA GLY A 48 -27.75 1.60 -1.50
C GLY A 48 -27.54 2.37 -0.20
N GLN A 49 -26.28 2.69 0.15
CA GLN A 49 -25.97 3.55 1.30
C GLN A 49 -25.78 5.00 0.87
N SER A 50 -26.45 5.90 1.59
CA SER A 50 -26.31 7.35 1.48
C SER A 50 -24.95 7.85 2.01
N ALA A 51 -24.59 9.09 1.66
CA ALA A 51 -23.38 9.74 2.16
C ALA A 51 -23.31 9.76 3.71
N THR A 52 -24.44 10.04 4.36
CA THR A 52 -24.57 10.09 5.82
C THR A 52 -24.36 8.73 6.48
N GLU A 53 -25.02 7.66 5.99
CA GLU A 53 -24.84 6.30 6.54
C GLU A 53 -23.40 5.81 6.38
N ARG A 54 -22.76 6.15 5.26
CA ARG A 54 -21.34 5.82 5.02
C ARG A 54 -20.42 6.58 5.99
N LEU A 55 -20.72 7.84 6.29
CA LEU A 55 -19.99 8.62 7.28
C LEU A 55 -20.17 8.04 8.69
N GLU A 56 -21.40 7.71 9.09
CA GLU A 56 -21.65 7.09 10.40
C GLU A 56 -20.89 5.77 10.57
N SER A 57 -20.90 4.91 9.54
CA SER A 57 -20.16 3.65 9.53
C SER A 57 -18.64 3.90 9.65
N LEU A 58 -18.13 4.94 8.99
CA LEU A 58 -16.74 5.35 9.10
C LEU A 58 -16.37 5.74 10.55
N LEU A 59 -17.17 6.60 11.18
CA LEU A 59 -16.93 7.11 12.54
C LEU A 59 -17.12 6.04 13.64
N LYS A 60 -17.86 4.96 13.35
CA LYS A 60 -17.99 3.78 14.21
C LYS A 60 -16.77 2.85 14.15
N SER A 61 -15.85 3.04 13.21
CA SER A 61 -14.66 2.19 13.09
C SER A 61 -13.64 2.45 14.20
N LYS A 62 -12.82 1.42 14.50
CA LYS A 62 -11.80 1.47 15.56
C LYS A 62 -10.80 2.61 15.42
N LEU A 63 -10.58 3.09 14.19
CA LEU A 63 -9.70 4.22 13.91
C LEU A 63 -10.11 5.47 14.72
N PHE A 64 -11.42 5.70 14.87
CA PHE A 64 -11.97 6.89 15.52
C PHE A 64 -12.27 6.69 17.02
N ASP A 65 -11.95 5.53 17.61
CA ASP A 65 -12.27 5.24 19.01
C ASP A 65 -11.69 6.28 19.97
N LYS A 66 -10.42 6.65 19.77
CA LYS A 66 -9.75 7.66 20.60
C LYS A 66 -10.44 9.02 20.49
N VAL A 67 -10.62 9.52 19.27
CA VAL A 67 -11.28 10.81 19.02
C VAL A 67 -12.68 10.80 19.63
N ARG A 68 -13.48 9.76 19.38
CA ARG A 68 -14.85 9.63 19.90
C ARG A 68 -14.95 9.65 21.41
N ASN A 69 -13.94 9.16 22.11
CA ASN A 69 -13.89 9.16 23.58
C ASN A 69 -13.36 10.48 24.15
N GLU A 70 -12.49 11.20 23.44
CA GLU A 70 -11.78 12.38 23.93
C GLU A 70 -12.41 13.71 23.47
N THR A 71 -13.11 13.74 22.34
CA THR A 71 -13.64 14.97 21.73
C THR A 71 -15.16 15.01 21.78
N ILE A 72 -15.70 16.03 22.45
CA ILE A 72 -17.15 16.28 22.54
C ILE A 72 -17.68 16.73 21.17
N ASN A 73 -18.85 16.22 20.76
CA ASN A 73 -19.60 16.66 19.58
C ASN A 73 -18.85 16.58 18.23
N ILE A 74 -17.99 15.58 18.02
CA ILE A 74 -17.30 15.38 16.72
C ILE A 74 -18.26 15.34 15.54
N GLN A 75 -19.43 14.72 15.72
CA GLN A 75 -20.42 14.55 14.67
C GLN A 75 -20.94 15.89 14.14
N SER A 76 -21.02 16.94 14.97
CA SER A 76 -21.49 18.26 14.50
C SER A 76 -20.43 19.01 13.69
N LYS A 77 -19.15 18.62 13.79
CA LYS A 77 -18.06 19.21 13.01
C LYS A 77 -17.94 18.62 11.61
N ILE A 78 -18.47 17.42 11.37
CA ILE A 78 -18.28 16.71 10.11
C ILE A 78 -19.60 16.71 9.34
N VAL A 79 -19.59 17.31 8.15
CA VAL A 79 -20.78 17.39 7.29
C VAL A 79 -20.55 16.55 6.05
N PRO A 80 -21.29 15.45 5.84
CA PRO A 80 -21.20 14.68 4.61
C PRO A 80 -21.83 15.49 3.47
N VAL A 81 -21.14 15.57 2.35
CA VAL A 81 -21.65 16.14 1.11
C VAL A 81 -21.76 15.03 0.08
N CYS A 82 -22.94 14.88 -0.52
CA CYS A 82 -23.15 13.87 -1.54
C CYS A 82 -22.50 14.32 -2.84
N GLY A 83 -21.64 13.46 -3.40
CA GLY A 83 -21.03 13.72 -4.71
C GLY A 83 -20.04 12.64 -5.13
N ASP A 84 -19.74 12.57 -6.42
CA ASP A 84 -18.77 11.65 -7.00
C ASP A 84 -17.87 12.42 -7.99
N ILE A 85 -16.56 12.16 -7.91
CA ILE A 85 -15.54 12.88 -8.68
C ILE A 85 -15.68 12.66 -10.20
N VAL A 86 -16.41 11.62 -10.59
CA VAL A 86 -16.64 11.27 -12.00
C VAL A 86 -17.82 12.01 -12.62
N GLU A 87 -18.69 12.59 -11.79
CA GLU A 87 -19.90 13.27 -12.24
C GLU A 87 -19.62 14.74 -12.56
N GLU A 88 -20.47 15.34 -13.39
CA GLU A 88 -20.42 16.77 -13.67
C GLU A 88 -20.56 17.58 -12.37
N LYS A 89 -19.79 18.67 -12.22
CA LYS A 89 -19.72 19.46 -10.98
C LYS A 89 -19.44 18.62 -9.71
N LEU A 90 -18.75 17.48 -9.85
CA LEU A 90 -18.49 16.51 -8.78
C LEU A 90 -19.77 15.86 -8.19
N GLY A 91 -20.89 15.90 -8.92
CA GLY A 91 -22.19 15.42 -8.46
C GLY A 91 -22.79 16.22 -7.29
N LEU A 92 -22.31 17.45 -7.07
CA LEU A 92 -22.79 18.37 -6.05
C LEU A 92 -24.08 19.06 -6.50
N SER A 93 -24.99 19.33 -5.57
CA SER A 93 -26.11 20.24 -5.83
C SER A 93 -25.64 21.69 -5.92
N ASP A 94 -26.41 22.55 -6.58
CA ASP A 94 -26.06 23.97 -6.67
C ASP A 94 -26.07 24.65 -5.28
N GLU A 95 -26.91 24.18 -4.34
CA GLU A 95 -26.90 24.63 -2.94
C GLU A 95 -25.60 24.26 -2.23
N ASP A 96 -25.13 23.01 -2.37
CA ASP A 96 -23.87 22.57 -1.78
C ASP A 96 -22.69 23.33 -2.38
N ILE A 97 -22.68 23.55 -3.70
CA ILE A 97 -21.67 24.39 -4.36
C ILE A 97 -21.66 25.80 -3.77
N GLN A 98 -22.83 26.41 -3.56
CA GLN A 98 -22.94 27.74 -2.97
C GLN A 98 -22.38 27.77 -1.54
N ILE A 99 -22.78 26.81 -0.70
CA ILE A 99 -22.32 26.69 0.69
C ILE A 99 -20.79 26.55 0.73
N LEU A 100 -20.26 25.57 -0.01
CA LEU A 100 -18.82 25.28 -0.05
C LEU A 100 -18.03 26.51 -0.53
N SER A 101 -18.53 27.20 -1.56
CA SER A 101 -17.88 28.39 -2.13
C SER A 101 -17.77 29.58 -1.17
N GLN A 102 -18.70 29.71 -0.21
CA GLN A 102 -18.63 30.79 0.80
C GLN A 102 -17.79 30.43 2.03
N GLN A 103 -17.65 29.14 2.34
CA GLN A 103 -17.14 28.70 3.64
C GLN A 103 -15.75 28.05 3.57
N VAL A 104 -15.50 27.20 2.58
CA VAL A 104 -14.28 26.37 2.53
C VAL A 104 -13.03 27.23 2.35
N SER A 105 -12.05 26.99 3.22
CA SER A 105 -10.75 27.65 3.21
C SER A 105 -9.58 26.70 2.97
N VAL A 106 -9.73 25.39 3.18
CA VAL A 106 -8.69 24.41 2.88
C VAL A 106 -9.29 23.18 2.21
N VAL A 107 -8.68 22.72 1.12
CA VAL A 107 -9.13 21.54 0.38
C VAL A 107 -8.04 20.48 0.40
N PHE A 108 -8.39 19.26 0.81
CA PHE A 108 -7.56 18.08 0.65
C PHE A 108 -8.15 17.16 -0.42
N HIS A 109 -7.45 17.04 -1.54
CA HIS A 109 -7.85 16.16 -2.62
C HIS A 109 -7.09 14.83 -2.59
N SER A 110 -7.72 13.81 -2.00
CA SER A 110 -7.17 12.45 -1.91
C SER A 110 -8.02 11.39 -2.63
N ALA A 111 -9.10 11.80 -3.33
CA ALA A 111 -9.89 10.87 -4.13
C ALA A 111 -9.09 10.42 -5.36
N ALA A 112 -8.89 9.11 -5.50
CA ALA A 112 -8.30 8.49 -6.67
C ALA A 112 -8.67 7.01 -6.71
N THR A 113 -8.59 6.41 -7.89
CA THR A 113 -8.47 4.96 -8.01
C THR A 113 -7.02 4.56 -7.77
N VAL A 114 -6.79 3.43 -7.09
CA VAL A 114 -5.45 2.84 -6.88
C VAL A 114 -5.33 1.47 -7.53
N LYS A 115 -6.23 1.17 -8.48
CA LYS A 115 -6.19 -0.07 -9.25
C LYS A 115 -5.21 0.07 -10.41
N PHE A 116 -4.29 -0.88 -10.52
CA PHE A 116 -3.24 -0.86 -11.55
C PHE A 116 -3.66 -1.53 -12.87
N ASP A 117 -4.83 -2.18 -12.89
CA ASP A 117 -5.41 -2.90 -14.03
C ASP A 117 -6.65 -2.20 -14.60
N GLU A 118 -6.80 -0.89 -14.34
CA GLU A 118 -7.98 -0.13 -14.76
C GLU A 118 -7.83 0.45 -16.17
N GLU A 119 -8.91 0.45 -16.94
CA GLU A 119 -8.95 1.00 -18.29
C GLU A 119 -8.60 2.49 -18.29
N LEU A 120 -7.97 2.95 -19.38
CA LEU A 120 -7.50 4.34 -19.48
C LEU A 120 -8.66 5.33 -19.37
N ARG A 121 -9.80 5.06 -20.02
CA ARG A 121 -10.98 5.95 -20.03
C ARG A 121 -11.53 6.19 -18.62
N LEU A 122 -11.68 5.11 -17.85
CA LEU A 122 -12.12 5.18 -16.46
C LEU A 122 -11.08 5.87 -15.55
N SER A 123 -9.79 5.58 -15.75
CA SER A 123 -8.70 6.25 -15.03
C SER A 123 -8.61 7.74 -15.34
N LEU A 124 -8.84 8.13 -16.60
CA LEU A 124 -8.86 9.51 -17.08
C LEU A 124 -10.03 10.28 -16.44
N GLN A 125 -11.22 9.68 -16.41
CA GLN A 125 -12.40 10.27 -15.78
C GLN A 125 -12.15 10.60 -14.31
N MET A 126 -11.64 9.64 -13.54
CA MET A 126 -11.44 9.82 -12.09
C MET A 126 -10.25 10.71 -11.75
N ASN A 127 -9.09 10.48 -12.39
CA ASN A 127 -7.84 11.08 -11.94
C ASN A 127 -7.49 12.38 -12.67
N VAL A 128 -8.09 12.66 -13.84
CA VAL A 128 -7.78 13.86 -14.63
C VAL A 128 -9.00 14.76 -14.75
N ILE A 129 -10.11 14.25 -15.28
CA ILE A 129 -11.34 15.05 -15.45
C ILE A 129 -11.91 15.45 -14.09
N GLY A 130 -11.96 14.52 -13.13
CA GLY A 130 -12.37 14.83 -11.75
C GLY A 130 -11.48 15.88 -11.06
N VAL A 131 -10.18 15.91 -11.38
CA VAL A 131 -9.26 16.95 -10.90
C VAL A 131 -9.58 18.29 -11.56
N LYS A 132 -9.87 18.31 -12.87
CA LYS A 132 -10.32 19.50 -13.60
C LYS A 132 -11.55 20.13 -12.93
N SER A 133 -12.60 19.34 -12.74
CA SER A 133 -13.85 19.78 -12.10
C SER A 133 -13.62 20.29 -10.67
N LEU A 134 -12.68 19.69 -9.93
CA LEU A 134 -12.34 20.17 -8.60
C LEU A 134 -11.60 21.52 -8.63
N ILE A 135 -10.67 21.73 -9.56
CA ILE A 135 -9.99 23.02 -9.73
C ILE A 135 -11.00 24.11 -10.09
N GLU A 136 -11.91 23.83 -11.03
CA GLU A 136 -12.99 24.74 -11.41
C GLU A 136 -13.91 25.09 -10.23
N LEU A 137 -14.19 24.13 -9.35
CA LEU A 137 -14.91 24.38 -8.11
C LEU A 137 -14.09 25.26 -7.15
N CYS A 138 -12.79 25.01 -7.01
CA CYS A 138 -11.90 25.78 -6.12
C CYS A 138 -11.77 27.24 -6.57
N HIS A 139 -11.82 27.54 -7.86
CA HIS A 139 -11.88 28.93 -8.38
C HIS A 139 -13.12 29.70 -7.90
N LYS A 140 -14.18 29.01 -7.50
CA LYS A 140 -15.39 29.64 -6.93
C LYS A 140 -15.26 29.93 -5.43
N PHE A 141 -14.25 29.38 -4.75
CA PHE A 141 -14.11 29.47 -3.30
C PHE A 141 -13.53 30.82 -2.88
N LYS A 142 -14.32 31.62 -2.17
CA LYS A 142 -13.94 32.99 -1.77
C LYS A 142 -12.91 33.06 -0.65
N LYS A 143 -12.75 31.99 0.12
CA LYS A 143 -11.90 31.93 1.32
C LYS A 143 -10.74 30.94 1.19
N LEU A 144 -10.50 30.40 -0.01
CA LEU A 144 -9.49 29.36 -0.20
C LEU A 144 -8.09 29.88 0.13
N LYS A 145 -7.43 29.20 1.07
CA LYS A 145 -6.07 29.46 1.52
C LYS A 145 -5.09 28.36 1.12
N ALA A 146 -5.56 27.13 0.93
CA ALA A 146 -4.72 26.03 0.46
C ALA A 146 -5.53 24.92 -0.23
N LEU A 147 -5.03 24.42 -1.35
CA LEU A 147 -5.48 23.19 -2.03
C LEU A 147 -4.32 22.19 -2.08
N ILE A 148 -4.49 21.03 -1.45
CA ILE A 148 -3.47 19.99 -1.37
C ILE A 148 -3.94 18.83 -2.24
N HIS A 149 -3.24 18.60 -3.35
CA HIS A 149 -3.47 17.45 -4.22
C HIS A 149 -2.57 16.27 -3.84
N VAL A 150 -3.18 15.10 -3.61
CA VAL A 150 -2.43 13.86 -3.38
C VAL A 150 -2.22 13.13 -4.70
N SER A 151 -0.96 13.15 -5.16
CA SER A 151 -0.48 12.36 -6.28
C SER A 151 0.22 11.09 -5.79
N THR A 152 1.28 10.64 -6.45
CA THR A 152 2.13 9.52 -6.05
C THR A 152 3.56 9.78 -6.49
N ALA A 153 4.53 9.32 -5.69
CA ALA A 153 5.94 9.39 -6.05
C ALA A 153 6.22 8.69 -7.39
N TYR A 154 5.41 7.68 -7.73
CA TYR A 154 5.55 6.90 -8.97
C TYR A 154 4.87 7.52 -10.20
N ALA A 155 4.34 8.75 -10.11
CA ALA A 155 3.70 9.41 -11.23
C ALA A 155 4.67 9.54 -12.42
N ASN A 156 5.97 9.70 -12.14
CA ASN A 156 7.03 9.81 -13.14
C ASN A 156 8.03 8.64 -13.06
N CYS A 157 7.54 7.42 -12.79
CA CYS A 157 8.36 6.21 -12.64
C CYS A 157 9.07 5.72 -13.93
N ASP A 158 8.77 6.35 -15.08
CA ASP A 158 9.51 6.23 -16.34
C ASP A 158 10.89 6.88 -16.30
N LYS A 159 11.18 7.68 -15.27
CA LYS A 159 12.47 8.34 -15.00
C LYS A 159 13.16 7.67 -13.81
N ASN A 160 14.50 7.72 -13.78
CA ASN A 160 15.28 7.17 -12.65
C ASN A 160 15.41 8.14 -11.47
N VAL A 161 15.49 9.45 -11.78
CA VAL A 161 15.56 10.54 -10.79
C VAL A 161 14.30 11.36 -10.91
N ILE A 162 13.60 11.53 -9.78
CA ILE A 162 12.30 12.20 -9.71
C ILE A 162 12.46 13.42 -8.79
N GLU A 163 12.63 14.57 -9.42
CA GLU A 163 12.71 15.88 -8.77
C GLU A 163 11.33 16.37 -8.29
N GLU A 164 11.36 17.36 -7.39
CA GLU A 164 10.19 18.04 -6.83
C GLU A 164 9.64 19.13 -7.76
N LYS A 165 9.31 18.71 -8.99
CA LYS A 165 8.67 19.55 -10.01
C LYS A 165 7.61 18.76 -10.78
N VAL A 166 6.70 19.46 -11.44
CA VAL A 166 5.77 18.88 -12.42
C VAL A 166 6.50 18.66 -13.74
N TYR A 167 6.21 17.55 -14.42
CA TYR A 167 6.83 17.19 -15.69
C TYR A 167 5.83 17.31 -16.83
N ASP A 168 6.33 17.66 -18.01
CA ASP A 168 5.51 17.71 -19.23
C ASP A 168 5.07 16.29 -19.63
N PRO A 169 3.77 16.06 -19.88
CA PRO A 169 3.27 14.79 -20.36
C PRO A 169 3.54 14.65 -21.87
N PRO A 170 3.57 13.42 -22.41
CA PRO A 170 3.75 13.19 -23.85
C PRO A 170 2.57 13.72 -24.68
N LEU A 171 1.40 13.87 -24.08
CA LEU A 171 0.20 14.43 -24.69
C LEU A 171 -0.48 15.38 -23.69
N ASN A 172 -0.90 16.56 -24.18
CA ASN A 172 -1.65 17.51 -23.37
C ASN A 172 -2.95 16.86 -22.85
N PRO A 173 -3.29 17.00 -21.56
CA PRO A 173 -4.47 16.36 -20.99
C PRO A 173 -5.79 16.70 -21.68
N ASN A 174 -6.00 17.96 -22.06
CA ASN A 174 -7.25 18.38 -22.72
C ASN A 174 -7.43 17.65 -24.06
N ARG A 175 -6.36 17.46 -24.85
CA ARG A 175 -6.44 16.68 -26.11
C ARG A 175 -6.80 15.22 -25.89
N LEU A 176 -6.34 14.62 -24.79
CA LEU A 176 -6.70 13.24 -24.47
C LEU A 176 -8.15 13.12 -23.99
N ILE A 177 -8.64 14.13 -23.26
CA ILE A 177 -10.04 14.23 -22.86
C ILE A 177 -10.91 14.31 -24.11
N ASP A 178 -10.63 15.23 -25.03
CA ASP A 178 -11.38 15.39 -26.28
C ASP A 178 -11.37 14.09 -27.10
N ALA A 179 -10.20 13.44 -27.22
CA ALA A 179 -10.07 12.16 -27.92
C ALA A 179 -10.92 11.04 -27.27
N ALA A 180 -10.95 11.00 -25.93
CA ALA A 180 -11.67 9.99 -25.18
C ALA A 180 -13.20 10.15 -25.24
N GLU A 181 -13.74 11.26 -25.75
CA GLU A 181 -15.18 11.44 -25.93
C GLU A 181 -15.72 10.72 -27.17
N TRP A 182 -14.99 10.76 -28.29
CA TRP A 182 -15.48 10.22 -29.56
C TRP A 182 -14.82 8.92 -30.01
N MET A 183 -13.61 8.58 -29.53
CA MET A 183 -12.93 7.35 -29.93
C MET A 183 -13.64 6.10 -29.42
N ASP A 184 -13.73 5.04 -30.24
CA ASP A 184 -14.20 3.74 -29.76
C ASP A 184 -13.18 3.08 -28.80
N ASN A 185 -13.58 1.96 -28.19
CA ASN A 185 -12.76 1.27 -27.20
C ASN A 185 -11.47 0.66 -27.80
N ASP A 186 -11.51 0.18 -29.04
CA ASP A 186 -10.35 -0.48 -29.68
C ASP A 186 -9.28 0.54 -30.07
N ALA A 187 -9.70 1.69 -30.60
CA ALA A 187 -8.85 2.84 -30.87
C ALA A 187 -8.24 3.38 -29.56
N MET A 188 -9.04 3.51 -28.49
CA MET A 188 -8.57 3.93 -27.17
C MET A 188 -7.54 2.96 -26.58
N ASN A 189 -7.75 1.65 -26.72
CA ASN A 189 -6.81 0.63 -26.26
C ASN A 189 -5.47 0.72 -27.02
N SER A 190 -5.54 0.90 -28.34
CA SER A 190 -4.34 1.08 -29.19
C SER A 190 -3.55 2.34 -28.81
N LEU A 191 -4.26 3.46 -28.56
CA LEU A 191 -3.66 4.69 -28.08
C LEU A 191 -3.05 4.52 -26.67
N THR A 192 -3.73 3.80 -25.77
CA THR A 192 -3.27 3.54 -24.40
C THR A 192 -1.88 2.90 -24.40
N VAL A 193 -1.65 1.87 -25.21
CA VAL A 193 -0.34 1.20 -25.29
C VAL A 193 0.76 2.20 -25.69
N LYS A 194 0.47 3.09 -26.63
CA LYS A 194 1.42 4.10 -27.13
C LYS A 194 1.70 5.20 -26.10
N LEU A 195 0.67 5.63 -25.36
CA LEU A 195 0.78 6.69 -24.34
C LEU A 195 1.49 6.22 -23.07
N LEU A 196 1.27 4.97 -22.65
CA LEU A 196 1.94 4.41 -21.49
C LEU A 196 3.45 4.36 -21.68
N GLY A 197 3.93 4.02 -22.88
CA GLY A 197 5.36 3.91 -23.16
C GLY A 197 6.05 2.99 -22.15
N ASN A 198 7.00 3.53 -21.37
CA ASN A 198 7.74 2.78 -20.35
C ASN A 198 7.03 2.69 -18.98
N ARG A 199 5.81 3.22 -18.86
CA ARG A 199 5.03 3.19 -17.61
C ARG A 199 4.37 1.83 -17.42
N PRO A 200 4.27 1.32 -16.18
CA PRO A 200 3.71 0.00 -15.91
C PRO A 200 2.18 -0.07 -16.01
N ASN A 201 1.48 1.06 -15.86
CA ASN A 201 0.02 1.09 -15.76
C ASN A 201 -0.55 2.49 -16.01
N THR A 202 -1.87 2.52 -16.26
CA THR A 202 -2.70 3.73 -16.46
C THR A 202 -2.74 4.63 -15.23
N TYR A 203 -2.61 4.07 -14.02
CA TYR A 203 -2.60 4.84 -12.77
C TYR A 203 -1.42 5.83 -12.72
N THR A 204 -0.19 5.37 -12.97
CA THR A 204 1.00 6.23 -12.96
C THR A 204 0.91 7.33 -14.02
N TYR A 205 0.43 6.99 -15.22
CA TYR A 205 0.24 7.93 -16.31
C TYR A 205 -0.79 9.01 -15.98
N THR A 206 -1.98 8.62 -15.54
CA THR A 206 -3.07 9.58 -15.25
C THR A 206 -2.77 10.46 -14.05
N LYS A 207 -1.98 9.99 -13.07
CA LYS A 207 -1.47 10.85 -11.99
C LYS A 207 -0.50 11.91 -12.49
N ALA A 208 0.45 11.58 -13.37
CA ALA A 208 1.31 12.59 -13.97
C ALA A 208 0.52 13.62 -14.80
N MET A 209 -0.50 13.17 -15.55
CA MET A 209 -1.39 14.07 -16.29
C MET A 209 -2.17 15.02 -15.38
N ALA A 210 -2.65 14.52 -14.23
CA ALA A 210 -3.35 15.33 -13.25
C ALA A 210 -2.48 16.45 -12.69
N GLU A 211 -1.21 16.16 -12.39
CA GLU A 211 -0.25 17.18 -11.92
C GLU A 211 0.01 18.26 -12.96
N TYR A 212 0.16 17.86 -14.23
CA TYR A 212 0.32 18.81 -15.33
C TYR A 212 -0.93 19.66 -15.52
N LEU A 213 -2.12 19.05 -15.47
CA LEU A 213 -3.38 19.78 -15.56
C LEU A 213 -3.52 20.81 -14.43
N ILE A 214 -3.15 20.43 -13.20
CA ILE A 214 -3.10 21.36 -12.06
C ILE A 214 -2.19 22.55 -12.38
N LEU A 215 -0.97 22.31 -12.87
CA LEU A 215 -0.04 23.38 -13.21
C LEU A 215 -0.60 24.34 -14.27
N GLN A 216 -1.38 23.85 -15.24
CA GLN A 216 -1.95 24.68 -16.29
C GLN A 216 -3.18 25.48 -15.83
N GLU A 217 -4.04 24.86 -15.02
CA GLU A 217 -5.38 25.38 -14.72
C GLU A 217 -5.47 26.04 -13.33
N CYS A 218 -4.44 25.93 -12.48
CA CYS A 218 -4.51 26.45 -11.11
C CYS A 218 -4.58 27.98 -11.04
N GLY A 219 -4.03 28.71 -12.02
CA GLY A 219 -3.96 30.17 -11.96
C GLY A 219 -3.38 30.65 -10.62
N ASP A 220 -4.10 31.54 -9.94
CA ASP A 220 -3.72 32.12 -8.64
C ASP A 220 -4.10 31.25 -7.42
N LEU A 221 -4.63 30.04 -7.64
CA LEU A 221 -5.01 29.16 -6.52
C LEU A 221 -3.77 28.75 -5.70
N PRO A 222 -3.85 28.74 -4.36
CA PRO A 222 -2.75 28.33 -3.50
C PRO A 222 -2.64 26.80 -3.46
N VAL A 223 -2.04 26.21 -4.49
CA VAL A 223 -1.97 24.75 -4.67
C VAL A 223 -0.62 24.18 -4.25
N ALA A 224 -0.63 22.98 -3.68
CA ALA A 224 0.56 22.14 -3.50
C ALA A 224 0.26 20.67 -3.85
N ILE A 225 1.28 19.97 -4.32
CA ILE A 225 1.19 18.55 -4.70
C ILE A 225 2.02 17.72 -3.71
N VAL A 226 1.40 16.71 -3.11
CA VAL A 226 2.08 15.74 -2.24
C VAL A 226 2.13 14.38 -2.93
N ARG A 227 3.32 13.82 -3.07
CA ARG A 227 3.60 12.55 -3.76
C ARG A 227 4.06 11.48 -2.75
N PRO A 228 3.14 10.78 -2.07
CA PRO A 228 3.50 9.62 -1.24
C PRO A 228 4.02 8.46 -2.09
N SER A 229 4.97 7.70 -1.56
CA SER A 229 5.38 6.39 -2.10
C SER A 229 4.39 5.27 -1.69
N ILE A 230 4.86 4.04 -1.44
CA ILE A 230 3.99 2.90 -1.16
C ILE A 230 3.47 3.03 0.26
N VAL A 231 2.20 3.43 0.41
CA VAL A 231 1.63 3.65 1.75
C VAL A 231 1.38 2.32 2.47
N GLY A 232 2.00 2.14 3.63
CA GLY A 232 1.86 0.99 4.53
C GLY A 232 1.01 1.29 5.77
N SER A 233 1.07 0.41 6.78
CA SER A 233 0.37 0.66 8.05
C SER A 233 0.92 1.88 8.77
N SER A 234 0.16 2.40 9.74
CA SER A 234 0.65 3.46 10.63
C SER A 234 1.90 3.04 11.39
N TRP A 235 2.79 4.00 11.63
CA TRP A 235 3.96 3.81 12.49
C TRP A 235 3.62 4.07 13.96
N LYS A 236 2.98 5.21 14.25
CA LYS A 236 2.61 5.67 15.59
C LYS A 236 1.12 5.85 15.75
N GLU A 237 0.47 6.54 14.80
CA GLU A 237 -0.87 7.10 15.02
C GLU A 237 -1.93 6.59 14.02
N PRO A 238 -3.21 6.46 14.45
CA PRO A 238 -3.70 6.63 15.83
C PRO A 238 -3.26 5.51 16.78
N PHE A 239 -2.80 4.39 16.25
CA PHE A 239 -2.03 3.39 17.00
C PHE A 239 -1.14 2.60 16.03
N PRO A 240 -0.01 2.03 16.48
CA PRO A 240 0.95 1.36 15.60
C PRO A 240 0.36 0.16 14.85
N GLY A 241 0.71 0.02 13.57
CA GLY A 241 0.30 -1.12 12.75
C GLY A 241 -1.14 -1.05 12.21
N TRP A 242 -1.89 0.03 12.44
CA TRP A 242 -3.24 0.18 11.90
C TRP A 242 -3.24 0.15 10.37
N VAL A 243 -4.10 -0.71 9.82
CA VAL A 243 -4.36 -0.87 8.39
C VAL A 243 -5.71 -1.58 8.20
N ASP A 244 -6.50 -1.18 7.19
CA ASP A 244 -7.87 -1.69 7.03
C ASP A 244 -8.18 -2.29 5.65
N ASN A 245 -7.15 -2.51 4.83
CA ASN A 245 -7.29 -2.95 3.45
C ASN A 245 -6.20 -3.96 3.05
N TYR A 246 -6.40 -4.63 1.92
CA TYR A 246 -5.48 -5.62 1.35
C TYR A 246 -4.56 -5.03 0.28
N ASN A 247 -4.53 -3.70 0.10
CA ASN A 247 -3.83 -3.09 -1.02
C ASN A 247 -2.30 -3.13 -0.81
N GLY A 248 -1.57 -3.30 -1.91
CA GLY A 248 -0.10 -3.26 -1.95
C GLY A 248 0.58 -4.18 -0.91
N PRO A 249 1.44 -3.64 -0.03
CA PRO A 249 2.25 -4.44 0.90
C PRO A 249 1.41 -5.25 1.89
N THR A 250 0.22 -4.79 2.28
CA THR A 250 -0.63 -5.53 3.24
C THR A 250 -1.10 -6.86 2.65
N GLY A 251 -1.53 -6.86 1.38
CA GLY A 251 -1.92 -8.08 0.67
C GLY A 251 -0.76 -9.06 0.52
N LEU A 252 0.45 -8.55 0.23
CA LEU A 252 1.67 -9.36 0.19
C LEU A 252 1.95 -10.01 1.55
N LEU A 253 1.90 -9.25 2.65
CA LEU A 253 2.13 -9.77 4.00
C LEU A 253 1.11 -10.85 4.40
N VAL A 254 -0.18 -10.67 4.06
CA VAL A 254 -1.20 -11.72 4.26
C VAL A 254 -0.83 -12.98 3.48
N ALA A 255 -0.47 -12.84 2.20
CA ALA A 255 -0.17 -13.97 1.34
C ALA A 255 1.12 -14.71 1.78
N ILE A 256 2.13 -13.97 2.26
CA ILE A 256 3.36 -14.50 2.85
C ILE A 256 3.05 -15.25 4.14
N GLY A 257 2.30 -14.62 5.07
CA GLY A 257 1.98 -15.21 6.36
C GLY A 257 1.09 -16.45 6.26
N LYS A 258 0.21 -16.54 5.26
CA LYS A 258 -0.54 -17.76 4.94
C LYS A 258 0.31 -18.85 4.27
N GLY A 259 1.52 -18.51 3.80
CA GLY A 259 2.42 -19.40 3.07
C GLY A 259 1.99 -19.69 1.63
N VAL A 260 1.06 -18.90 1.08
CA VAL A 260 0.60 -19.03 -0.31
C VAL A 260 1.49 -18.27 -1.28
N LEU A 261 2.10 -17.16 -0.83
CA LEU A 261 3.14 -16.44 -1.55
C LEU A 261 4.52 -16.77 -0.96
N ARG A 262 5.29 -17.60 -1.67
CA ARG A 262 6.64 -18.03 -1.29
C ARG A 262 7.75 -17.57 -2.23
N CYS A 263 7.40 -17.01 -3.38
CA CYS A 263 8.37 -16.53 -4.37
C CYS A 263 7.72 -15.45 -5.22
N MET A 264 8.43 -14.35 -5.48
CA MET A 264 8.01 -13.33 -6.45
C MET A 264 9.22 -12.61 -7.05
N MET A 265 9.00 -11.92 -8.17
CA MET A 265 10.01 -11.01 -8.70
C MET A 265 10.27 -9.86 -7.73
N GLY A 266 11.53 -9.56 -7.53
CA GLY A 266 11.95 -8.34 -6.86
C GLY A 266 13.46 -8.29 -6.68
N ASN A 267 14.01 -7.08 -6.68
CA ASN A 267 15.41 -6.87 -6.38
C ASN A 267 15.61 -6.95 -4.87
N PHE A 268 16.21 -8.05 -4.38
CA PHE A 268 16.45 -8.29 -2.96
C PHE A 268 17.17 -7.12 -2.26
N ASN A 269 18.10 -6.45 -2.94
CA ASN A 269 18.83 -5.28 -2.43
C ASN A 269 18.21 -3.93 -2.85
N GLY A 270 17.15 -3.98 -3.67
CA GLY A 270 16.42 -2.82 -4.13
C GLY A 270 15.61 -2.20 -2.99
N THR A 271 15.39 -0.90 -3.08
CA THR A 271 14.63 -0.15 -2.09
C THR A 271 13.13 -0.51 -2.17
N ALA A 272 12.59 -0.92 -1.03
CA ALA A 272 11.16 -1.05 -0.79
C ALA A 272 10.68 0.26 -0.13
N ASP A 273 10.29 1.25 -0.94
CA ASP A 273 9.93 2.58 -0.43
C ASP A 273 8.52 2.57 0.18
N ILE A 274 8.44 2.05 1.42
CA ILE A 274 7.21 1.93 2.22
C ILE A 274 7.07 3.12 3.15
N LEU A 275 6.05 3.93 2.93
CA LEU A 275 5.72 5.11 3.73
C LEU A 275 4.58 4.82 4.72
N PRO A 276 4.76 5.02 6.03
CA PRO A 276 3.65 4.90 6.98
C PRO A 276 2.54 5.92 6.69
N VAL A 277 1.27 5.50 6.81
CA VAL A 277 0.12 6.35 6.48
C VAL A 277 0.02 7.61 7.34
N ASP A 278 0.42 7.53 8.61
CA ASP A 278 0.43 8.67 9.54
C ASP A 278 1.51 9.69 9.21
N ILE A 279 2.68 9.26 8.73
CA ILE A 279 3.70 10.16 8.18
C ILE A 279 3.16 10.90 6.95
N ALA A 280 2.48 10.17 6.05
CA ALA A 280 1.86 10.76 4.86
C ALA A 280 0.82 11.83 5.24
N THR A 281 -0.05 11.50 6.19
CA THR A 281 -1.07 12.40 6.71
C THR A 281 -0.47 13.64 7.39
N ASN A 282 0.54 13.47 8.25
CA ASN A 282 1.19 14.59 8.94
C ASN A 282 1.85 15.57 7.98
N LEU A 283 2.50 15.05 6.92
CA LEU A 283 3.04 15.91 5.88
C LEU A 283 1.93 16.68 5.16
N MET A 284 0.82 16.03 4.78
CA MET A 284 -0.28 16.71 4.09
C MET A 284 -0.83 17.89 4.90
N ILE A 285 -1.06 17.70 6.20
CA ILE A 285 -1.55 18.76 7.10
C ILE A 285 -0.52 19.90 7.19
N THR A 286 0.76 19.55 7.32
CA THR A 286 1.84 20.55 7.39
C THR A 286 1.97 21.34 6.07
N VAL A 287 1.87 20.67 4.92
CA VAL A 287 1.88 21.31 3.60
C VAL A 287 0.69 22.27 3.47
N GLY A 288 -0.49 21.89 3.94
CA GLY A 288 -1.66 22.76 3.90
C GLY A 288 -1.48 24.04 4.73
N TRP A 289 -0.87 23.93 5.90
CA TRP A 289 -0.46 25.09 6.70
C TRP A 289 0.57 25.95 5.97
N HIS A 290 1.66 25.37 5.49
CA HIS A 290 2.74 26.11 4.84
C HIS A 290 2.27 26.83 3.58
N THR A 291 1.48 26.15 2.73
CA THR A 291 0.91 26.76 1.52
C THR A 291 0.06 27.98 1.86
N ALA A 292 -0.76 27.91 2.92
CA ALA A 292 -1.62 29.02 3.32
C ALA A 292 -0.87 30.20 3.97
N VAL A 293 0.16 29.90 4.76
CA VAL A 293 0.89 30.90 5.56
C VAL A 293 2.00 31.56 4.76
N ASN A 294 2.81 30.75 4.07
CA ASN A 294 3.99 31.23 3.36
C ASN A 294 3.66 31.68 1.93
N LYS A 295 2.53 31.23 1.37
CA LYS A 295 2.07 31.56 0.01
C LYS A 295 3.19 31.49 -1.04
N PRO A 296 3.79 30.30 -1.27
CA PRO A 296 4.87 30.17 -2.24
C PRO A 296 4.47 30.69 -3.62
N GLU A 297 5.37 31.42 -4.29
CA GLU A 297 5.11 31.98 -5.63
C GLU A 297 4.95 30.90 -6.71
N LYS A 298 5.55 29.72 -6.48
CA LYS A 298 5.53 28.60 -7.40
C LYS A 298 4.78 27.42 -6.80
N LEU A 299 4.16 26.63 -7.68
CA LEU A 299 3.55 25.35 -7.31
C LEU A 299 4.59 24.43 -6.67
N MET A 300 4.43 24.15 -5.38
CA MET A 300 5.33 23.30 -4.62
C MET A 300 4.93 21.82 -4.76
N VAL A 301 5.92 20.97 -4.99
CA VAL A 301 5.76 19.51 -5.06
C VAL A 301 6.59 18.87 -3.97
N TYR A 302 6.02 17.94 -3.20
CA TYR A 302 6.68 17.27 -2.09
C TYR A 302 6.74 15.76 -2.34
N ASN A 303 7.93 15.21 -2.55
CA ASN A 303 8.10 13.76 -2.68
C ASN A 303 8.19 13.12 -1.29
N ASN A 304 7.09 12.56 -0.79
CA ASN A 304 7.06 11.91 0.52
C ASN A 304 7.48 10.46 0.40
N THR A 305 8.78 10.23 0.58
CA THR A 305 9.44 8.95 0.33
C THR A 305 10.44 8.64 1.42
N THR A 306 10.79 7.36 1.55
CA THR A 306 11.68 6.85 2.59
C THR A 306 13.04 6.45 2.03
N GLY A 307 13.13 6.12 0.73
CA GLY A 307 14.26 5.42 0.15
C GLY A 307 15.61 6.13 0.29
N GLN A 308 15.65 7.45 0.10
CA GLN A 308 16.88 8.24 0.22
C GLN A 308 17.23 8.62 1.65
N LEU A 309 16.23 8.71 2.53
CA LEU A 309 16.39 9.21 3.90
C LEU A 309 16.59 8.10 4.93
N ASN A 310 15.95 6.94 4.73
CA ASN A 310 16.00 5.79 5.61
C ASN A 310 15.71 4.50 4.81
N LYS A 311 16.73 3.98 4.11
CA LYS A 311 16.56 2.87 3.17
C LYS A 311 16.01 1.59 3.85
N PHE A 312 14.90 1.10 3.32
CA PHE A 312 14.34 -0.23 3.57
C PHE A 312 14.41 -1.05 2.28
N THR A 313 14.74 -2.34 2.37
CA THR A 313 14.92 -3.21 1.19
C THR A 313 13.89 -4.34 1.14
N TRP A 314 13.64 -4.88 -0.06
CA TRP A 314 12.78 -6.06 -0.22
C TRP A 314 13.33 -7.28 0.54
N GLY A 315 14.64 -7.44 0.64
CA GLY A 315 15.28 -8.48 1.47
C GLY A 315 15.06 -8.29 2.98
N GLN A 316 15.03 -7.04 3.47
CA GLN A 316 14.63 -6.77 4.86
C GLN A 316 13.13 -7.06 5.08
N MET A 317 12.27 -6.73 4.12
CA MET A 317 10.84 -7.10 4.18
C MET A 317 10.66 -8.62 4.24
N GLU A 318 11.38 -9.36 3.39
CA GLU A 318 11.41 -10.83 3.40
C GLU A 318 11.79 -11.37 4.78
N ARG A 319 12.93 -10.91 5.31
CA ARG A 319 13.46 -11.37 6.59
C ARG A 319 12.53 -11.05 7.77
N PHE A 320 12.11 -9.79 7.92
CA PHE A 320 11.29 -9.39 9.07
C PHE A 320 9.90 -10.03 9.03
N SER A 321 9.28 -10.13 7.86
CA SER A 321 7.98 -10.81 7.73
C SER A 321 8.09 -12.31 8.03
N TYR A 322 9.14 -12.98 7.55
CA TYR A 322 9.41 -14.38 7.87
C TYR A 322 9.62 -14.58 9.38
N GLU A 323 10.55 -13.84 10.00
CA GLU A 323 10.85 -13.94 11.43
C GLU A 323 9.59 -13.74 12.28
N TYR A 324 8.76 -12.74 11.94
CA TYR A 324 7.51 -12.49 12.63
C TYR A 324 6.51 -13.65 12.48
N PHE A 325 6.20 -14.10 11.26
CA PHE A 325 5.17 -15.11 11.04
C PHE A 325 5.58 -16.50 11.53
N MET A 326 6.87 -16.79 11.63
CA MET A 326 7.36 -18.01 12.26
C MET A 326 7.11 -18.02 13.78
N LYS A 327 7.19 -16.86 14.44
CA LYS A 327 6.90 -16.70 15.88
C LYS A 327 5.40 -16.52 16.16
N ASN A 328 4.71 -15.82 15.27
CA ASN A 328 3.33 -15.35 15.42
C ASN A 328 2.46 -15.72 14.19
N PRO A 329 2.29 -17.02 13.87
CA PRO A 329 1.61 -17.45 12.66
C PRO A 329 0.16 -17.00 12.58
N ILE A 330 -0.31 -16.82 11.34
CA ILE A 330 -1.71 -16.56 10.99
C ILE A 330 -2.56 -17.81 11.32
N ASP A 331 -3.81 -17.62 11.74
CA ASP A 331 -4.71 -18.70 12.18
C ASP A 331 -4.96 -19.71 11.06
N GLU A 332 -5.24 -19.20 9.86
CA GLU A 332 -5.48 -19.98 8.64
C GLU A 332 -4.21 -20.16 7.79
N ILE A 333 -3.17 -20.71 8.39
CA ILE A 333 -1.92 -21.03 7.70
C ILE A 333 -2.10 -22.20 6.72
N ALA A 334 -1.83 -21.97 5.44
CA ALA A 334 -1.92 -23.01 4.41
C ALA A 334 -0.61 -23.82 4.32
N ARG A 335 0.53 -23.13 4.39
CA ARG A 335 1.88 -23.72 4.32
C ARG A 335 2.85 -22.95 5.19
N VAL A 336 4.01 -23.55 5.48
CA VAL A 336 5.11 -22.87 6.16
C VAL A 336 5.51 -21.63 5.33
N PRO A 337 5.47 -20.41 5.91
CA PRO A 337 5.96 -19.19 5.28
C PRO A 337 7.42 -19.36 4.89
N ASN A 338 7.74 -18.97 3.67
CA ASN A 338 9.11 -18.97 3.16
C ASN A 338 9.19 -18.01 1.96
N PRO A 339 8.99 -16.69 2.19
CA PRO A 339 9.02 -15.71 1.12
C PRO A 339 10.42 -15.64 0.50
N ARG A 340 10.49 -15.43 -0.81
CA ARG A 340 11.73 -15.26 -1.57
C ARG A 340 11.55 -14.20 -2.67
N PHE A 341 12.33 -13.13 -2.61
CA PHE A 341 12.43 -12.13 -3.67
C PHE A 341 13.64 -12.45 -4.56
N THR A 342 13.40 -12.59 -5.86
CA THR A 342 14.46 -12.90 -6.83
C THR A 342 14.39 -11.98 -8.05
N LYS A 343 15.56 -11.60 -8.57
CA LYS A 343 15.70 -10.89 -9.85
C LYS A 343 15.84 -11.83 -11.06
N TYR A 344 16.04 -13.12 -10.82
CA TYR A 344 16.29 -14.09 -11.88
C TYR A 344 14.98 -14.75 -12.31
N LEU A 345 14.54 -14.48 -13.55
CA LEU A 345 13.29 -14.97 -14.11
C LEU A 345 13.20 -16.51 -14.09
N LEU A 346 14.23 -17.21 -14.55
CA LEU A 346 14.27 -18.67 -14.55
C LEU A 346 14.10 -19.24 -13.13
N TRP A 347 14.79 -18.65 -12.15
CA TRP A 347 14.68 -19.06 -10.76
C TRP A 347 13.27 -18.81 -10.23
N LYS A 348 12.67 -17.66 -10.55
CA LYS A 348 11.26 -17.41 -10.22
C LYS A 348 10.37 -18.48 -10.83
N ASP A 349 10.42 -18.70 -12.14
CA ASP A 349 9.49 -19.59 -12.85
C ASP A 349 9.53 -21.01 -12.31
N LEU A 350 10.74 -21.54 -12.03
CA LEU A 350 10.91 -22.83 -11.37
C LEU A 350 10.25 -22.82 -9.98
N ASN A 351 10.52 -21.81 -9.15
CA ASN A 351 9.89 -21.71 -7.82
C ASN A 351 8.37 -21.50 -7.91
N VAL A 352 7.83 -20.80 -8.91
CA VAL A 352 6.38 -20.67 -9.10
C VAL A 352 5.76 -22.04 -9.31
N ILE A 353 6.36 -22.86 -10.17
CA ILE A 353 5.86 -24.20 -10.46
C ILE A 353 5.87 -25.05 -9.18
N PHE A 354 7.01 -25.12 -8.48
CA PHE A 354 7.18 -26.03 -7.34
C PHE A 354 6.60 -25.50 -6.02
N ASP A 355 6.68 -24.20 -5.76
CA ASP A 355 6.15 -23.61 -4.54
C ASP A 355 4.69 -23.16 -4.69
N HIS A 356 4.14 -22.86 -5.86
CA HIS A 356 2.76 -22.31 -5.93
C HIS A 356 1.83 -23.22 -6.72
N LEU A 357 2.16 -23.54 -7.97
CA LEU A 357 1.26 -24.22 -8.90
C LEU A 357 1.05 -25.70 -8.55
N LEU A 358 2.15 -26.47 -8.46
CA LEU A 358 2.10 -27.90 -8.15
C LEU A 358 1.40 -28.17 -6.80
N PRO A 359 1.74 -27.46 -5.70
CA PRO A 359 1.02 -27.64 -4.43
C PRO A 359 -0.47 -27.29 -4.53
N ALA A 360 -0.85 -26.26 -5.32
CA ALA A 360 -2.25 -25.89 -5.48
C ALA A 360 -3.05 -26.99 -6.18
N TYR A 361 -2.54 -27.59 -7.26
CA TYR A 361 -3.19 -28.72 -7.93
C TYR A 361 -3.29 -29.95 -7.04
N VAL A 362 -2.23 -30.27 -6.28
CA VAL A 362 -2.26 -31.40 -5.32
C VAL A 362 -3.34 -31.20 -4.27
N MET A 363 -3.44 -29.99 -3.72
CA MET A 363 -4.46 -29.66 -2.71
C MET A 363 -5.87 -29.68 -3.30
N ASP A 364 -6.05 -29.19 -4.52
CA ASP A 364 -7.34 -29.21 -5.21
C ASP A 364 -7.78 -30.63 -5.60
N PHE A 365 -6.83 -31.48 -6.01
CA PHE A 365 -7.07 -32.89 -6.24
C PHE A 365 -7.49 -33.61 -4.95
N TYR A 366 -6.82 -33.32 -3.83
CA TYR A 366 -7.23 -33.83 -2.52
C TYR A 366 -8.65 -33.36 -2.13
N LEU A 367 -8.96 -32.07 -2.30
CA LEU A 367 -10.31 -31.56 -2.04
C LEU A 367 -11.35 -32.27 -2.89
N TRP A 368 -11.06 -32.48 -4.17
CA TRP A 368 -11.93 -33.21 -5.09
C TRP A 368 -12.19 -34.65 -4.62
N ILE A 369 -11.16 -35.40 -4.21
CA ILE A 369 -11.30 -36.76 -3.66
C ILE A 369 -12.20 -36.78 -2.41
N VAL A 370 -12.09 -35.76 -1.54
CA VAL A 370 -12.88 -35.67 -0.30
C VAL A 370 -14.26 -35.03 -0.54
N GLY A 371 -14.69 -34.91 -1.81
CA GLY A 371 -16.01 -34.38 -2.17
C GLY A 371 -16.17 -32.87 -1.94
N ARG A 372 -15.06 -32.13 -1.78
CA ARG A 372 -15.04 -30.68 -1.61
C ARG A 372 -14.69 -29.99 -2.92
N LYS A 373 -15.15 -28.74 -3.07
CA LYS A 373 -14.88 -27.92 -4.26
C LYS A 373 -13.41 -27.50 -4.31
N PRO A 374 -12.70 -27.70 -5.44
CA PRO A 374 -11.37 -27.14 -5.69
C PRO A 374 -11.36 -25.60 -5.62
N ILE A 375 -10.39 -25.03 -4.89
CA ILE A 375 -10.25 -23.57 -4.67
C ILE A 375 -8.81 -23.04 -4.76
N PHE A 376 -7.78 -23.86 -4.55
CA PHE A 376 -6.40 -23.41 -4.38
C PHE A 376 -5.80 -22.85 -5.67
N VAL A 377 -6.07 -23.47 -6.83
CA VAL A 377 -5.60 -22.94 -8.12
C VAL A 377 -6.21 -21.55 -8.39
N LYS A 378 -7.51 -21.37 -8.09
CA LYS A 378 -8.18 -20.07 -8.22
C LYS A 378 -7.61 -19.01 -7.29
N ILE A 379 -7.19 -19.40 -6.07
CA ILE A 379 -6.50 -18.49 -5.15
C ILE A 379 -5.14 -18.09 -5.73
N GLN A 380 -4.39 -19.04 -6.29
CA GLN A 380 -3.10 -18.76 -6.93
C GLN A 380 -3.25 -17.85 -8.16
N ASP A 381 -4.25 -18.07 -9.02
CA ASP A 381 -4.49 -17.20 -10.18
C ASP A 381 -4.75 -15.74 -9.78
N LYS A 382 -5.55 -15.54 -8.74
CA LYS A 382 -5.82 -14.20 -8.19
C LYS A 382 -4.56 -13.57 -7.60
N LEU A 383 -3.79 -14.35 -6.84
CA LEU A 383 -2.53 -13.90 -6.27
C LEU A 383 -1.53 -13.49 -7.36
N TRP A 384 -1.38 -14.30 -8.42
CA TRP A 384 -0.45 -14.01 -9.51
C TRP A 384 -0.81 -12.77 -10.30
N LYS A 385 -2.09 -12.52 -10.54
CA LYS A 385 -2.54 -11.25 -11.14
C LYS A 385 -2.14 -10.04 -10.27
N ALA A 386 -2.32 -10.14 -8.96
CA ALA A 386 -1.94 -9.09 -8.01
C ALA A 386 -0.41 -8.92 -7.88
N VAL A 387 0.37 -10.01 -7.87
CA VAL A 387 1.83 -9.95 -7.79
C VAL A 387 2.43 -9.37 -9.07
N LYS A 388 1.89 -9.75 -10.24
CA LYS A 388 2.37 -9.26 -11.55
C LYS A 388 2.20 -7.75 -11.69
N SER A 389 1.14 -7.15 -11.14
CA SER A 389 0.96 -5.69 -11.18
C SER A 389 1.96 -4.93 -10.30
N LEU A 390 2.64 -5.61 -9.37
CA LEU A 390 3.67 -5.04 -8.49
C LEU A 390 5.09 -5.27 -9.01
N GLU A 391 5.29 -6.22 -9.94
CA GLU A 391 6.60 -6.67 -10.42
C GLU A 391 7.49 -5.53 -10.93
N PHE A 392 6.90 -4.54 -11.62
CA PHE A 392 7.63 -3.36 -12.06
C PHE A 392 8.22 -2.59 -10.87
N PHE A 393 7.44 -2.35 -9.82
CA PHE A 393 7.85 -1.59 -8.64
C PHE A 393 8.81 -2.37 -7.73
N THR A 394 8.69 -3.69 -7.66
CA THR A 394 9.61 -4.51 -6.85
C THR A 394 10.94 -4.77 -7.55
N SER A 395 11.02 -4.60 -8.87
CA SER A 395 12.22 -4.87 -9.67
C SER A 395 13.04 -3.64 -10.02
N HIS A 396 12.49 -2.43 -9.86
CA HIS A 396 13.15 -1.16 -10.15
C HIS A 396 13.38 -0.34 -8.87
N GLU A 397 14.27 0.64 -8.95
CA GLU A 397 14.60 1.56 -7.86
C GLU A 397 14.68 2.98 -8.41
N TRP A 398 14.24 3.94 -7.61
CA TRP A 398 14.16 5.35 -7.97
C TRP A 398 14.90 6.21 -6.95
N LYS A 399 15.41 7.35 -7.42
CA LYS A 399 15.94 8.41 -6.56
C LYS A 399 14.95 9.57 -6.54
N PHE A 400 14.42 9.88 -5.37
CA PHE A 400 13.50 11.00 -5.17
C PHE A 400 14.25 12.17 -4.54
N ALA A 401 14.10 13.37 -5.08
CA ALA A 401 14.52 14.59 -4.37
C ALA A 401 13.56 14.83 -3.20
N ASN A 402 14.05 15.26 -2.04
CA ASN A 402 13.26 15.47 -0.81
C ASN A 402 13.53 16.85 -0.17
N ASP A 403 14.03 17.81 -0.96
CA ASP A 403 14.52 19.10 -0.46
C ASP A 403 13.40 19.92 0.19
N ASN A 404 12.21 19.93 -0.42
CA ASN A 404 11.04 20.66 0.08
C ASN A 404 10.53 20.07 1.41
N ILE A 405 10.67 18.77 1.65
CA ILE A 405 10.31 18.16 2.94
C ILE A 405 11.30 18.57 4.04
N ASN A 406 12.59 18.60 3.72
CA ASN A 406 13.61 19.05 4.66
C ASN A 406 13.40 20.53 5.03
N MET A 407 13.19 21.38 4.03
CA MET A 407 12.85 22.79 4.20
C MET A 407 11.60 22.97 5.05
N LEU A 408 10.55 22.19 4.79
CA LEU A 408 9.29 22.29 5.54
C LEU A 408 9.47 21.97 7.03
N ALA A 409 10.30 20.99 7.36
CA ALA A 409 10.59 20.63 8.75
C ALA A 409 11.32 21.74 9.53
N GLU A 410 12.08 22.60 8.84
CA GLU A 410 12.79 23.74 9.45
C GLU A 410 11.84 24.88 9.82
N HIS A 411 10.76 25.06 9.07
CA HIS A 411 9.74 26.09 9.33
C HIS A 411 8.82 25.75 10.51
N MET A 412 8.81 24.49 10.97
CA MET A 412 7.94 24.04 12.05
C MET A 412 8.51 24.40 13.43
N THR A 413 7.60 24.78 14.34
CA THR A 413 7.94 24.88 15.76
C THR A 413 8.32 23.51 16.34
N ALA A 414 9.00 23.49 17.49
CA ALA A 414 9.34 22.22 18.16
C ALA A 414 8.08 21.41 18.53
N LYS A 415 7.03 22.09 18.99
CA LYS A 415 5.73 21.49 19.32
C LYS A 415 5.05 20.92 18.08
N ASP A 416 5.05 21.65 16.97
CA ASP A 416 4.47 21.17 15.71
C ASP A 416 5.23 19.95 15.17
N ARG A 417 6.57 19.92 15.31
CA ARG A 417 7.39 18.75 14.91
C ARG A 417 7.11 17.49 15.72
N GLU A 418 6.63 17.64 16.94
CA GLU A 418 6.20 16.51 17.77
C GLU A 418 4.81 16.03 17.37
N ILE A 419 3.86 16.96 17.21
CA ILE A 419 2.45 16.64 16.90
C ILE A 419 2.30 16.13 15.47
N PHE A 420 2.94 16.76 14.50
CA PHE A 420 2.84 16.45 13.07
C PHE A 420 4.17 15.88 12.54
N ASP A 421 4.77 14.95 13.30
CA ASP A 421 6.03 14.30 12.93
C ASP A 421 5.90 13.54 11.61
N PHE A 422 6.68 13.95 10.61
CA PHE A 422 6.84 13.24 9.33
C PHE A 422 8.29 12.82 9.05
N ASP A 423 9.16 12.80 10.07
CA ASP A 423 10.56 12.44 9.89
C ASP A 423 10.75 10.91 9.82
N VAL A 424 10.88 10.41 8.60
CA VAL A 424 11.09 8.99 8.29
C VAL A 424 12.41 8.43 8.82
N ARG A 425 13.42 9.26 9.12
CA ARG A 425 14.74 8.82 9.63
C ARG A 425 14.65 8.16 11.01
N LYS A 426 13.59 8.47 11.75
CA LYS A 426 13.32 7.93 13.09
C LYS A 426 12.72 6.52 13.06
N ILE A 427 12.29 6.03 11.90
CA ILE A 427 11.63 4.72 11.77
C ILE A 427 12.66 3.60 11.99
N ARG A 428 12.36 2.73 12.96
CA ARG A 428 13.08 1.47 13.17
C ARG A 428 12.36 0.35 12.43
N TRP A 429 12.87 -0.02 11.26
CA TRP A 429 12.20 -0.95 10.34
C TRP A 429 11.80 -2.29 10.95
N GLY A 430 12.62 -2.89 11.82
CA GLY A 430 12.26 -4.14 12.50
C GLY A 430 10.99 -4.01 13.35
N GLN A 431 10.91 -2.96 14.18
CA GLN A 431 9.74 -2.68 15.02
C GLN A 431 8.52 -2.27 14.17
N TYR A 432 8.74 -1.47 13.13
CA TYR A 432 7.67 -1.09 12.20
C TYR A 432 7.06 -2.33 11.52
N MET A 433 7.89 -3.26 11.03
CA MET A 433 7.43 -4.48 10.38
C MET A 433 6.74 -5.44 11.35
N GLU A 434 7.23 -5.57 12.58
CA GLU A 434 6.55 -6.35 13.62
C GLU A 434 5.13 -5.82 13.88
N ASN A 435 4.99 -4.50 14.07
CA ASN A 435 3.70 -3.85 14.25
C ASN A 435 2.82 -3.98 13.00
N TYR A 436 3.38 -3.88 11.80
CA TYR A 436 2.64 -4.02 10.55
C TYR A 436 2.10 -5.46 10.38
N CYS A 437 2.93 -6.47 10.60
CA CYS A 437 2.48 -7.86 10.53
C CYS A 437 1.44 -8.18 11.63
N LEU A 438 1.60 -7.64 12.84
CA LEU A 438 0.60 -7.74 13.91
C LEU A 438 -0.71 -7.08 13.52
N GLY A 439 -0.65 -5.85 13.03
CA GLY A 439 -1.82 -5.09 12.60
C GLY A 439 -2.56 -5.72 11.43
N THR A 440 -1.85 -6.37 10.51
CA THR A 440 -2.45 -7.17 9.44
C THR A 440 -3.31 -8.31 9.99
N LYS A 441 -2.82 -9.03 11.01
CA LYS A 441 -3.61 -10.07 11.69
C LYS A 441 -4.83 -9.48 12.40
N GLN A 442 -4.62 -8.39 13.13
CA GLN A 442 -5.65 -7.82 14.00
C GLN A 442 -6.75 -7.07 13.25
N PHE A 443 -6.40 -6.25 12.26
CA PHE A 443 -7.33 -5.31 11.64
C PHE A 443 -7.84 -5.78 10.28
N VAL A 444 -7.02 -6.51 9.52
CA VAL A 444 -7.35 -6.98 8.17
C VAL A 444 -7.94 -8.39 8.21
N LEU A 445 -7.25 -9.31 8.90
CA LEU A 445 -7.71 -10.69 9.07
C LEU A 445 -8.69 -10.87 10.25
N LYS A 446 -8.75 -9.87 11.15
CA LYS A 446 -9.63 -9.86 12.33
C LYS A 446 -9.44 -11.09 13.22
N GLU A 447 -8.20 -11.55 13.36
CA GLU A 447 -7.86 -12.72 14.16
C GLU A 447 -7.95 -12.42 15.66
N ASN A 448 -8.36 -13.44 16.43
CA ASN A 448 -8.38 -13.35 17.88
C ASN A 448 -7.00 -13.73 18.44
N PRO A 449 -6.33 -12.86 19.22
CA PRO A 449 -5.04 -13.19 19.85
C PRO A 449 -5.03 -14.51 20.64
N GLN A 450 -6.18 -14.93 21.18
CA GLN A 450 -6.32 -16.19 21.92
C GLN A 450 -6.10 -17.43 21.05
N HIS A 451 -6.19 -17.32 19.73
CA HIS A 451 -5.97 -18.44 18.81
C HIS A 451 -4.48 -18.73 18.55
N LEU A 452 -3.57 -17.85 18.97
CA LEU A 452 -2.14 -17.98 18.69
C LEU A 452 -1.52 -19.35 19.09
N PRO A 453 -1.86 -19.97 20.24
CA PRO A 453 -1.38 -21.31 20.57
C PRO A 453 -1.82 -22.38 19.57
N LYS A 454 -3.06 -22.28 19.04
CA LYS A 454 -3.58 -23.18 18.01
C LYS A 454 -2.85 -22.98 16.68
N ALA A 455 -2.65 -21.72 16.27
CA ALA A 455 -1.90 -21.37 15.07
C ALA A 455 -0.45 -21.90 15.11
N ARG A 456 0.23 -21.79 16.26
CA ARG A 456 1.58 -22.35 16.47
C ARG A 456 1.61 -23.88 16.32
N ARG A 457 0.63 -24.61 16.86
CA ARG A 457 0.54 -26.07 16.67
C ARG A 457 0.32 -26.43 15.19
N ALA A 458 -0.50 -25.67 14.48
CA ALA A 458 -0.72 -25.86 13.04
C ALA A 458 0.58 -25.65 12.24
N LEU A 459 1.33 -24.58 12.52
CA LEU A 459 2.64 -24.33 11.92
C LEU A 459 3.62 -25.48 12.21
N GLN A 460 3.72 -25.95 13.46
CA GLN A 460 4.58 -27.07 13.83
C GLN A 460 4.22 -28.37 13.12
N LYS A 461 2.92 -28.62 12.89
CA LYS A 461 2.45 -29.76 12.10
C LYS A 461 2.91 -29.62 10.64
N LEU A 462 2.74 -28.44 10.05
CA LEU A 462 3.20 -28.15 8.68
C LEU A 462 4.72 -28.29 8.54
N GLN A 463 5.51 -27.84 9.51
CA GLN A 463 6.96 -28.03 9.53
C GLN A 463 7.35 -29.51 9.57
N ARG A 464 6.69 -30.30 10.43
CA ARG A 464 6.91 -31.76 10.49
C ARG A 464 6.56 -32.45 9.18
N MET A 465 5.41 -32.10 8.58
CA MET A 465 5.01 -32.64 7.27
C MET A 465 6.00 -32.24 6.17
N HIS A 466 6.47 -30.98 6.17
CA HIS A 466 7.47 -30.52 5.21
C HIS A 466 8.79 -31.27 5.35
N PHE A 467 9.27 -31.47 6.57
CA PHE A 467 10.47 -32.26 6.85
C PHE A 467 10.33 -33.71 6.36
N LEU A 468 9.22 -34.37 6.70
CA LEU A 468 8.93 -35.74 6.26
C LEU A 468 8.86 -35.85 4.73
N MET A 469 8.19 -34.90 4.07
CA MET A 469 8.11 -34.85 2.61
C MET A 469 9.50 -34.69 1.98
N ASN A 470 10.32 -33.76 2.49
CA ASN A 470 11.68 -33.57 2.00
C ASN A 470 12.55 -34.82 2.23
N ALA A 471 12.41 -35.50 3.37
CA ALA A 471 13.09 -36.76 3.64
C ALA A 471 12.68 -37.86 2.66
N VAL A 472 11.38 -37.98 2.34
CA VAL A 472 10.87 -38.93 1.34
C VAL A 472 11.40 -38.60 -0.05
N VAL A 473 11.33 -37.35 -0.49
CA VAL A 473 11.87 -36.90 -1.79
C VAL A 473 13.37 -37.19 -1.86
N PHE A 474 14.12 -36.85 -0.81
CA PHE A 474 15.54 -37.16 -0.71
C PHE A 474 15.80 -38.67 -0.85
N MET A 475 15.08 -39.51 -0.12
CA MET A 475 15.22 -40.98 -0.22
C MET A 475 14.92 -41.50 -1.63
N VAL A 476 13.89 -40.97 -2.31
CA VAL A 476 13.54 -41.36 -3.68
C VAL A 476 14.62 -40.94 -4.66
N VAL A 477 15.05 -39.67 -4.63
CA VAL A 477 16.11 -39.16 -5.49
C VAL A 477 17.42 -39.90 -5.25
N TRP A 478 17.78 -40.12 -3.99
CA TRP A 478 18.96 -40.87 -3.59
C TRP A 478 18.95 -42.32 -4.10
N ARG A 479 17.80 -43.01 -3.98
CA ARG A 479 17.63 -44.36 -4.52
C ARG A 479 17.76 -44.41 -6.04
N LEU A 480 17.21 -43.43 -6.75
CA LEU A 480 17.35 -43.33 -8.20
C LEU A 480 18.81 -43.07 -8.61
N LEU A 481 19.52 -42.20 -7.88
CA LEU A 481 20.93 -41.90 -8.13
C LEU A 481 21.83 -43.12 -7.89
N ILE A 482 21.67 -43.83 -6.77
CA ILE A 482 22.42 -45.07 -6.48
C ILE A 482 22.22 -46.12 -7.57
N ASN A 483 21.00 -46.24 -8.09
CA ASN A 483 20.70 -47.21 -9.13
C ASN A 483 21.27 -46.85 -10.51
N ARG A 484 21.61 -45.57 -10.74
CA ARG A 484 22.06 -45.07 -12.05
C ARG A 484 23.54 -44.68 -12.08
N VAL A 485 24.15 -44.39 -10.92
CA VAL A 485 25.52 -43.87 -10.81
C VAL A 485 26.34 -44.80 -9.92
N SER A 486 27.31 -45.52 -10.52
CA SER A 486 28.18 -46.47 -9.82
C SER A 486 28.94 -45.84 -8.65
N VAL A 487 29.40 -44.60 -8.82
CA VAL A 487 30.11 -43.83 -7.78
C VAL A 487 29.21 -43.56 -6.56
N ALA A 488 27.93 -43.20 -6.78
CA ALA A 488 26.98 -42.98 -5.69
C ALA A 488 26.68 -44.28 -4.92
N LYS A 489 26.60 -45.42 -5.64
CA LYS A 489 26.45 -46.75 -5.04
C LYS A 489 27.66 -47.14 -4.18
N SER A 490 28.87 -46.90 -4.67
CA SER A 490 30.10 -47.17 -3.92
C SER A 490 30.23 -46.30 -2.66
N LEU A 491 29.95 -45.00 -2.76
CA LEU A 491 29.90 -44.07 -1.62
C LEU A 491 28.85 -44.49 -0.58
N TRP A 492 27.67 -44.92 -1.03
CA TRP A 492 26.61 -45.38 -0.13
C TRP A 492 26.98 -46.66 0.62
N ASN A 493 27.55 -47.64 -0.07
CA ASN A 493 28.03 -48.87 0.57
C ASN A 493 29.14 -48.59 1.58
N LEU A 494 30.02 -47.63 1.29
CA LEU A 494 31.05 -47.17 2.22
C LEU A 494 30.43 -46.51 3.46
N LEU A 495 29.46 -45.60 3.29
CA LEU A 495 28.75 -44.96 4.41
C LEU A 495 27.98 -45.96 5.28
N ILE A 496 27.28 -46.93 4.67
CA ILE A 496 26.62 -48.02 5.41
C ILE A 496 27.64 -48.88 6.14
N GLY A 497 28.77 -49.22 5.50
CA GLY A 497 29.84 -49.98 6.12
C GLY A 497 30.40 -49.27 7.36
N TRP A 498 30.63 -47.96 7.27
CA TRP A 498 31.04 -47.13 8.41
C TRP A 498 29.98 -47.06 9.51
N ALA A 499 28.71 -46.86 9.15
CA ALA A 499 27.62 -46.82 10.12
C ALA A 499 27.45 -48.15 10.86
N LEU A 500 27.52 -49.29 10.14
CA LEU A 500 27.48 -50.63 10.73
C LEU A 500 28.71 -50.90 11.61
N PHE A 501 29.90 -50.48 11.18
CA PHE A 501 31.13 -50.60 11.97
C PHE A 501 31.04 -49.80 13.29
N ILE A 502 30.53 -48.57 13.24
CA ILE A 502 30.30 -47.74 14.43
C ILE A 502 29.22 -48.38 15.32
N PHE A 503 28.10 -48.82 14.74
CA PHE A 503 27.00 -49.43 15.48
C PHE A 503 27.40 -50.74 16.17
N GLN A 504 28.28 -51.54 15.55
CA GLN A 504 28.85 -52.75 16.15
C GLN A 504 29.86 -52.44 17.28
N LYS A 505 30.47 -51.24 17.29
CA LYS A 505 31.40 -50.81 18.34
C LYS A 505 30.73 -50.08 19.51
N ILE A 506 29.54 -49.51 19.33
CA ILE A 506 28.79 -48.83 20.40
C ILE A 506 28.56 -49.74 21.64
N PRO A 507 28.18 -51.03 21.51
CA PRO A 507 28.07 -51.94 22.67
C PRO A 507 29.40 -52.26 23.36
N LYS A 508 30.54 -52.08 22.66
CA LYS A 508 31.89 -52.32 23.23
C LYS A 508 32.44 -51.12 23.99
N LEU A 509 32.04 -49.90 23.62
CA LEU A 509 32.39 -48.65 24.32
C LEU A 509 31.52 -48.42 25.57
N ALA A 510 30.26 -48.88 25.57
CA ALA A 510 29.37 -48.81 26.73
C ALA A 510 29.67 -49.86 27.83
N ARG A 511 30.60 -50.78 27.59
CA ARG A 511 31.08 -51.80 28.57
C ARG A 511 32.50 -51.52 29.08
N SER A 512 33.13 -50.41 28.67
CA SER A 512 34.46 -49.99 29.10
C SER A 512 34.47 -48.69 29.93
N THR A 513 33.31 -48.30 30.45
CA THR A 513 33.11 -47.36 31.57
C THR A 513 32.40 -48.12 32.66
#